data_AF-A0A0D2G3L5-F1
#
_entry.id   AF-A0A0D2G3L5-F1
#
_cell.length_a   1.000
_cell.length_b   1.000
_cell.length_c   1.000
_cell.angle_alpha   90.00
_cell.angle_beta   90.00
_cell.angle_gamma   90.00
#
_symmetry.space_group_name_H-M   'P 1'
#
loop_
_entity.id
_entity.type
_entity.pdbx_description
1 polymer ?
#
loop_
_entity_poly.entity_id
_entity_poly.type
_entity_poly.pdbx_seq_one_letter_code
_entity_poly.pdbx_strand_id
1 'polypeptide(L)'
;MEHFHKSPDSEVLANVETLFISISVTTFLYMDIPHLAAFYRHYAGPADKIEGESFSIDDDMYKIVQHEPLRVYTGTASWNGSFLYVDWKIVLAFTGGNAIGIANISITGSAVSGIKVHENAVESNLKQMTFVLGGKSPAIVFKDADLDRALERRVEHDVTMPAQAGTSARPSFRDYLPKPDFPRLKHLSSCDAHTWGDLRIKEPFVADWMSLANGLISAPYQGITTDGVVQKGLFKLAGVNDDHGAPVQAMIDAVNNILLCASEQERRLICHDLDALQWRQWMNPEIYVFKNGVRLEEISDALAEKIHALMRASLSPSGYQRAIGCMKVNAFLGRLVNGRGVLNRDSYNFVLYGEMPPRRDRPWGWQLYGHHLCLNCTVLNTQMVLSPVFMGAEPNVIDDGGSDDGLLLFDTQEARGLALMQSLPQDLQCRIRVYDNLEDPNMPEWRFHRADQRHLGGAFQDNRVIPYEGVPVVEFPTWAQSAVENIIRISLDILPEKSLDQRMREILQHWSKTFFSWIGSFSDVDAFYYKIHSPVIMIEFDHHTGLFLTNKEALPFHIHTLIRTPNGNDYGKEYIRQYNEQAASRA
;
A
#
# COMPACT_ATOMS: atom_id res chain seq x y z
N MET A 1 23.87 27.43 28.56
CA MET A 1 23.32 26.49 27.54
C MET A 1 23.28 27.21 26.21
N GLU A 2 24.44 27.54 25.63
CA GLU A 2 24.51 28.41 24.46
C GLU A 2 25.06 27.66 23.23
N HIS A 3 24.33 27.81 22.12
CA HIS A 3 24.73 27.59 20.72
C HIS A 3 24.76 26.17 20.10
N PHE A 4 24.14 25.14 20.69
CA PHE A 4 24.03 23.83 20.00
C PHE A 4 23.29 23.91 18.67
N HIS A 5 22.20 24.67 18.62
CA HIS A 5 21.40 24.90 17.39
C HIS A 5 22.13 25.64 16.26
N LYS A 6 23.39 26.07 16.47
CA LYS A 6 24.19 26.82 15.48
C LYS A 6 25.29 25.99 14.82
N SER A 7 25.41 24.69 15.12
CA SER A 7 26.36 23.83 14.40
C SER A 7 25.82 23.46 13.03
N PRO A 8 26.68 23.32 12.00
CA PRO A 8 26.28 22.81 10.68
C PRO A 8 25.56 21.45 10.77
N ASP A 9 25.99 20.60 11.71
CA ASP A 9 25.38 19.29 11.93
C ASP A 9 23.93 19.39 12.46
N SER A 10 23.62 20.42 13.24
CA SER A 10 22.27 20.61 13.79
C SER A 10 21.24 20.95 12.71
N GLU A 11 21.63 21.77 11.72
CA GLU A 11 20.78 22.05 10.57
C GLU A 11 20.57 20.81 9.71
N VAL A 12 21.60 19.99 9.50
CA VAL A 12 21.47 18.72 8.76
C VAL A 12 20.53 17.77 9.50
N LEU A 13 20.72 17.56 10.80
CA LEU A 13 19.85 16.70 11.61
C LEU A 13 18.40 17.19 11.64
N ALA A 14 18.20 18.51 11.76
CA ALA A 14 16.86 19.10 11.73
C ALA A 14 16.15 18.90 10.39
N ASN A 15 16.87 19.07 9.27
CA ASN A 15 16.31 18.83 7.95
C ASN A 15 15.98 17.34 7.74
N VAL A 16 16.85 16.43 8.19
CA VAL A 16 16.59 14.98 8.12
C VAL A 16 15.36 14.61 8.94
N GLU A 17 15.29 15.02 10.21
CA GLU A 17 14.14 14.67 11.07
C GLU A 17 12.83 15.25 10.53
N THR A 18 12.87 16.51 10.08
CA THR A 18 11.72 17.18 9.45
C THR A 18 11.19 16.38 8.26
N LEU A 19 12.07 15.87 7.40
CA LEU A 19 11.70 15.06 6.24
C LEU A 19 11.00 13.74 6.63
N PHE A 20 11.40 13.13 7.75
CA PHE A 20 10.89 11.83 8.16
C PHE A 20 9.62 11.90 8.99
N ILE A 21 9.49 12.88 9.89
CA ILE A 21 8.42 12.90 10.91
C ILE A 21 7.53 14.14 10.84
N SER A 22 7.79 15.05 9.89
CA SER A 22 7.03 16.30 9.69
C SER A 22 7.06 17.26 10.90
N ILE A 23 8.10 17.18 11.75
CA ILE A 23 8.37 18.20 12.77
C ILE A 23 8.94 19.46 12.11
N SER A 24 8.66 20.66 12.61
CA SER A 24 9.25 21.88 12.03
C SER A 24 10.75 21.96 12.33
N VAL A 25 11.54 22.43 11.35
CA VAL A 25 12.99 22.67 11.50
C VAL A 25 13.27 23.56 12.71
N THR A 26 12.45 24.59 12.92
CA THR A 26 12.57 25.50 14.07
C THR A 26 12.33 24.78 15.38
N THR A 27 11.26 23.98 15.49
CA THR A 27 10.98 23.19 16.71
C THR A 27 12.14 22.27 17.02
N PHE A 28 12.63 21.52 16.03
CA PHE A 28 13.73 20.58 16.25
C PHE A 28 15.04 21.28 16.65
N LEU A 29 15.40 22.38 15.99
CA LEU A 29 16.61 23.14 16.30
C LEU A 29 16.58 23.77 17.69
N TYR A 30 15.44 24.33 18.11
CA TYR A 30 15.36 25.13 19.33
C TYR A 30 14.84 24.37 20.55
N MET A 31 14.20 23.21 20.36
CA MET A 31 13.71 22.36 21.45
C MET A 31 14.48 21.05 21.56
N ASP A 32 14.50 20.26 20.49
CA ASP A 32 15.00 18.88 20.55
C ASP A 32 16.52 18.82 20.61
N ILE A 33 17.23 19.57 19.76
CA ILE A 33 18.70 19.60 19.77
C ILE A 33 19.28 20.03 21.14
N PRO A 34 18.80 21.11 21.78
CA PRO A 34 19.23 21.47 23.13
C PRO A 34 18.91 20.39 24.17
N HIS A 35 17.73 19.76 24.07
CA HIS A 35 17.31 18.70 24.98
C HIS A 35 18.21 17.47 24.83
N LEU A 36 18.46 17.01 23.61
CA LEU A 36 19.40 15.93 23.29
C LEU A 36 20.78 16.22 23.88
N ALA A 37 21.36 17.39 23.58
CA ALA A 37 22.67 17.76 24.09
C ALA A 37 22.73 17.82 25.63
N ALA A 38 21.65 18.28 26.27
CA ALA A 38 21.53 18.27 27.73
C ALA A 38 21.42 16.85 28.27
N PHE A 39 20.67 15.97 27.61
CA PHE A 39 20.48 14.58 27.98
C PHE A 39 21.80 13.80 27.95
N TYR A 40 22.56 13.90 26.85
CA TYR A 40 23.91 13.31 26.75
C TYR A 40 24.83 13.80 27.87
N ARG A 41 24.86 15.11 28.16
CA ARG A 41 25.69 15.66 29.24
C ARG A 41 25.26 15.17 30.61
N HIS A 42 23.95 15.15 30.85
CA HIS A 42 23.40 14.70 32.12
C HIS A 42 23.85 13.28 32.43
N TYR A 43 23.77 12.37 31.45
CA TYR A 43 24.11 10.95 31.61
C TYR A 43 25.59 10.61 31.40
N ALA A 44 26.39 11.50 30.79
CA ALA A 44 27.84 11.43 30.87
C ALA A 44 28.34 11.70 32.30
N GLY A 45 27.66 12.58 33.04
CA GLY A 45 28.01 12.97 34.41
C GLY A 45 28.10 11.81 35.44
N PRO A 46 27.14 10.88 35.50
CA PRO A 46 27.14 9.76 36.43
C PRO A 46 27.87 8.51 35.91
N ALA A 47 28.42 8.51 34.68
CA ALA A 47 29.03 7.31 34.09
C ALA A 47 30.19 6.73 34.93
N ASP A 48 30.88 7.57 35.71
CA ASP A 48 31.94 7.21 36.65
C ASP A 48 31.47 7.18 38.13
N LYS A 49 30.16 7.29 38.38
CA LYS A 49 29.53 7.42 39.72
C LYS A 49 28.48 6.35 40.00
N ILE A 50 28.42 5.29 39.20
CA ILE A 50 27.57 4.13 39.48
C ILE A 50 28.26 3.27 40.53
N GLU A 51 27.98 3.56 41.80
CA GLU A 51 28.57 2.85 42.93
C GLU A 51 27.82 1.55 43.25
N GLY A 52 28.54 0.58 43.79
CA GLY A 52 27.96 -0.59 44.44
C GLY A 52 27.60 -0.29 45.90
N GLU A 53 27.07 -1.30 46.59
CA GLU A 53 26.73 -1.19 48.02
C GLU A 53 27.60 -2.15 48.84
N SER A 54 27.88 -1.80 50.10
CA SER A 54 28.48 -2.72 51.05
C SER A 54 27.77 -2.67 52.40
N PHE A 55 27.58 -3.84 53.00
CA PHE A 55 26.95 -3.95 54.31
C PHE A 55 27.53 -5.13 55.10
N SER A 56 27.66 -4.93 56.40
CA SER A 56 28.01 -5.99 57.35
C SER A 56 26.79 -6.85 57.60
N ILE A 57 26.91 -8.17 57.38
CA ILE A 57 25.85 -9.12 57.73
C ILE A 57 26.03 -9.54 59.20
N ASP A 58 27.27 -9.76 59.63
CA ASP A 58 27.71 -10.03 61.02
C ASP A 58 29.20 -9.63 61.20
N ASP A 59 29.80 -9.96 62.35
CA ASP A 59 31.17 -9.55 62.71
C ASP A 59 32.27 -10.14 61.80
N ASP A 60 31.99 -11.24 61.09
CA ASP A 60 32.98 -11.97 60.28
C ASP A 60 32.66 -11.97 58.77
N MET A 61 31.51 -11.42 58.34
CA MET A 61 31.07 -11.42 56.94
C MET A 61 30.59 -10.05 56.43
N TYR A 62 31.20 -9.62 55.32
CA TYR A 62 30.75 -8.47 54.54
C TYR A 62 30.08 -8.92 53.24
N LYS A 63 28.96 -8.29 52.89
CA LYS A 63 28.36 -8.39 51.56
C LYS A 63 28.68 -7.14 50.76
N ILE A 64 29.12 -7.37 49.53
CA ILE A 64 29.38 -6.34 48.52
C ILE A 64 28.43 -6.61 47.35
N VAL A 65 27.70 -5.58 46.94
CA VAL A 65 26.84 -5.58 45.75
C VAL A 65 27.55 -4.79 44.67
N GLN A 66 27.75 -5.39 43.51
CA GLN A 66 28.35 -4.74 42.34
C GLN A 66 27.30 -4.58 41.25
N HIS A 67 27.30 -3.41 40.60
CA HIS A 67 26.47 -3.14 39.43
C HIS A 67 27.28 -3.39 38.17
N GLU A 68 27.13 -4.58 37.59
CA GLU A 68 27.80 -4.95 36.34
C GLU A 68 26.96 -4.60 35.10
N PRO A 69 27.60 -4.21 33.98
CA PRO A 69 26.89 -4.08 32.70
C PRO A 69 26.24 -5.40 32.26
N LEU A 70 25.02 -5.32 31.73
CA LEU A 70 24.29 -6.42 31.08
C LEU A 70 24.91 -6.85 29.74
N ARG A 71 25.96 -6.15 29.29
CA ARG A 71 26.82 -6.39 28.12
C ARG A 71 26.18 -6.06 26.78
N VAL A 72 24.91 -6.38 26.55
CA VAL A 72 24.30 -6.28 25.21
C VAL A 72 22.87 -5.69 25.29
N TYR A 73 22.67 -4.47 24.80
CA TYR A 73 21.40 -3.71 24.91
C TYR A 73 20.77 -3.35 23.55
N THR A 74 19.48 -3.66 23.37
CA THR A 74 18.66 -3.35 22.20
C THR A 74 17.57 -2.35 22.55
N GLY A 75 17.57 -1.21 21.87
CA GLY A 75 16.49 -0.24 21.90
C GLY A 75 15.63 -0.34 20.66
N THR A 76 14.31 -0.30 20.83
CA THR A 76 13.37 0.03 19.76
C THR A 76 12.74 1.39 20.08
N ALA A 77 12.68 2.24 19.07
CA ALA A 77 12.19 3.61 19.16
C ALA A 77 10.99 3.79 18.23
N SER A 78 10.05 4.65 18.63
CA SER A 78 8.91 5.02 17.80
C SER A 78 9.30 6.13 16.82
N TRP A 79 8.58 6.18 15.70
CA TRP A 79 8.88 7.10 14.60
C TRP A 79 8.55 8.57 14.91
N ASN A 80 7.72 8.86 15.93
CA ASN A 80 7.23 10.21 16.22
C ASN A 80 8.24 11.14 16.95
N GLY A 81 9.49 10.70 17.07
CA GLY A 81 10.59 11.41 17.74
C GLY A 81 11.87 10.60 17.58
N SER A 82 12.24 10.33 16.33
CA SER A 82 13.20 9.29 15.97
C SER A 82 14.56 9.52 16.61
N PHE A 83 15.16 10.71 16.47
CA PHE A 83 16.44 11.00 17.13
C PHE A 83 16.32 11.01 18.66
N LEU A 84 15.28 11.65 19.20
CA LEU A 84 15.05 11.74 20.63
C LEU A 84 14.97 10.37 21.31
N TYR A 85 14.11 9.49 20.79
CA TYR A 85 13.89 8.18 21.38
C TYR A 85 15.06 7.23 21.14
N VAL A 86 15.73 7.29 19.99
CA VAL A 86 16.94 6.49 19.74
C VAL A 86 18.05 6.90 20.72
N ASP A 87 18.28 8.20 20.88
CA ASP A 87 19.34 8.72 21.74
C ASP A 87 19.08 8.41 23.22
N TRP A 88 17.83 8.45 23.68
CA TRP A 88 17.47 7.99 25.03
C TRP A 88 17.92 6.56 25.29
N LYS A 89 17.81 5.67 24.30
CA LYS A 89 18.24 4.27 24.41
C LYS A 89 19.76 4.14 24.37
N ILE A 90 20.42 4.84 23.45
CA ILE A 90 21.88 4.79 23.26
C ILE A 90 22.62 5.31 24.49
N VAL A 91 22.22 6.49 24.98
CA VAL A 91 22.88 7.17 26.10
C VAL A 91 22.81 6.34 27.37
N LEU A 92 21.63 5.80 27.71
CA LEU A 92 21.46 4.95 28.88
C LEU A 92 22.28 3.66 28.78
N ALA A 93 22.35 3.06 27.59
CA ALA A 93 23.16 1.86 27.37
C ALA A 93 24.65 2.14 27.63
N PHE A 94 25.18 3.24 27.11
CA PHE A 94 26.59 3.64 27.28
C PHE A 94 26.92 4.05 28.71
N THR A 95 26.05 4.82 29.38
CA THR A 95 26.26 5.19 30.79
C THR A 95 26.34 3.96 31.70
N GLY A 96 25.57 2.90 31.40
CA GLY A 96 25.64 1.62 32.12
C GLY A 96 26.76 0.67 31.67
N GLY A 97 27.68 1.10 30.80
CA GLY A 97 28.80 0.30 30.32
C GLY A 97 28.43 -0.85 29.37
N ASN A 98 27.25 -0.81 28.73
CA ASN A 98 26.79 -1.86 27.81
C ASN A 98 27.26 -1.60 26.38
N ALA A 99 27.55 -2.66 25.63
CA ALA A 99 27.62 -2.58 24.17
C ALA A 99 26.20 -2.59 23.58
N ILE A 100 26.00 -1.88 22.47
CA ILE A 100 24.73 -1.92 21.74
C ILE A 100 24.68 -3.23 20.94
N GLY A 101 23.64 -4.04 21.18
CA GLY A 101 23.38 -5.34 20.54
C GLY A 101 22.21 -6.08 21.21
N ILE A 102 21.96 -7.36 20.88
CA ILE A 102 20.78 -8.11 21.37
C ILE A 102 20.98 -8.90 22.70
N ALA A 103 20.59 -8.35 23.86
CA ALA A 103 20.31 -9.13 25.08
C ALA A 103 19.31 -8.50 26.08
N ASN A 104 19.14 -7.17 26.14
CA ASN A 104 18.04 -6.47 26.85
C ASN A 104 17.20 -5.67 25.85
N ILE A 105 15.86 -5.67 25.94
CA ILE A 105 15.00 -4.93 25.00
C ILE A 105 14.23 -3.82 25.73
N SER A 106 14.44 -2.58 25.29
CA SER A 106 13.59 -1.44 25.67
C SER A 106 12.73 -1.01 24.50
N ILE A 107 11.42 -0.88 24.72
CA ILE A 107 10.44 -0.56 23.68
C ILE A 107 9.83 0.81 23.90
N THR A 108 9.76 1.59 22.82
CA THR A 108 8.93 2.80 22.74
C THR A 108 7.97 2.61 21.56
N GLY A 109 6.66 2.50 21.81
CA GLY A 109 5.71 2.18 20.74
C GLY A 109 4.29 1.87 21.19
N SER A 110 3.52 1.20 20.33
CA SER A 110 2.13 0.83 20.64
C SER A 110 2.03 -0.28 21.69
N ALA A 111 0.93 -0.33 22.43
CA ALA A 111 0.68 -1.43 23.37
C ALA A 111 0.62 -2.79 22.67
N VAL A 112 0.05 -2.84 21.46
CA VAL A 112 -0.05 -4.06 20.64
C VAL A 112 1.33 -4.62 20.30
N SER A 113 2.22 -3.77 19.80
CA SER A 113 3.61 -4.17 19.50
C SER A 113 4.35 -4.58 20.78
N GLY A 114 4.13 -3.87 21.89
CA GLY A 114 4.70 -4.20 23.20
C GLY A 114 4.33 -5.60 23.67
N ILE A 115 3.06 -5.99 23.54
CA ILE A 115 2.56 -7.33 23.86
C ILE A 115 3.30 -8.39 23.02
N LYS A 116 3.36 -8.20 21.69
CA LYS A 116 3.98 -9.20 20.80
C LYS A 116 5.47 -9.41 21.09
N VAL A 117 6.21 -8.33 21.35
CA VAL A 117 7.63 -8.44 21.69
C VAL A 117 7.82 -9.07 23.08
N HIS A 118 6.90 -8.82 24.02
CA HIS A 118 6.91 -9.49 25.31
C HIS A 118 6.70 -11.00 25.18
N GLU A 119 5.71 -11.43 24.40
CA GLU A 119 5.48 -12.85 24.09
C GLU A 119 6.75 -13.50 23.53
N ASN A 120 7.38 -12.89 22.53
CA ASN A 120 8.63 -13.40 21.95
C ASN A 120 9.76 -13.48 22.98
N ALA A 121 9.86 -12.52 23.90
CA ALA A 121 10.87 -12.53 24.95
C ALA A 121 10.65 -13.67 25.95
N VAL A 122 9.38 -13.93 26.32
CA VAL A 122 8.97 -15.03 27.18
C VAL A 122 9.26 -16.38 26.54
N GLU A 123 8.91 -16.54 25.27
CA GLU A 123 9.13 -17.78 24.51
C GLU A 123 10.62 -18.07 24.27
N SER A 124 11.46 -17.04 24.15
CA SER A 124 12.87 -17.25 23.83
C SER A 124 13.74 -17.51 25.06
N ASN A 125 13.89 -16.52 25.96
CA ASN A 125 14.94 -16.57 26.98
C ASN A 125 14.66 -15.72 28.22
N LEU A 126 13.43 -15.21 28.39
CA LEU A 126 13.01 -14.40 29.54
C LEU A 126 13.92 -13.18 29.80
N LYS A 127 14.50 -12.62 28.74
CA LYS A 127 15.31 -11.40 28.84
C LYS A 127 14.53 -10.28 29.52
N GLN A 128 15.23 -9.44 30.29
CA GLN A 128 14.61 -8.28 30.92
C GLN A 128 14.06 -7.32 29.87
N MET A 129 12.91 -6.73 30.18
CA MET A 129 12.16 -5.86 29.27
C MET A 129 11.78 -4.56 29.98
N THR A 130 11.85 -3.44 29.28
CA THR A 130 11.30 -2.15 29.75
C THR A 130 10.42 -1.55 28.66
N PHE A 131 9.18 -1.18 29.02
CA PHE A 131 8.19 -0.70 28.06
C PHE A 131 7.82 0.76 28.33
N VAL A 132 7.87 1.57 27.27
CA VAL A 132 7.29 2.91 27.19
C VAL A 132 6.22 2.84 26.10
N LEU A 133 4.95 2.76 26.51
CA LEU A 133 3.84 2.52 25.59
C LEU A 133 2.98 3.78 25.42
N GLY A 134 2.11 3.76 24.41
CA GLY A 134 1.10 4.81 24.25
C GLY A 134 0.23 5.00 25.50
N GLY A 135 -0.24 6.22 25.72
CA GLY A 135 -1.05 6.60 26.88
C GLY A 135 -2.16 7.57 26.53
N LYS A 136 -3.18 7.66 27.40
CA LYS A 136 -4.27 8.63 27.30
C LYS A 136 -4.21 9.59 28.49
N SER A 137 -3.17 10.41 28.52
CA SER A 137 -2.87 11.31 29.64
C SER A 137 -4.00 12.34 29.82
N PRO A 138 -4.70 12.35 30.97
CA PRO A 138 -5.75 13.33 31.23
C PRO A 138 -5.14 14.67 31.66
N ALA A 139 -5.74 15.78 31.22
CA ALA A 139 -5.49 17.11 31.77
C ALA A 139 -6.74 17.57 32.53
N ILE A 140 -6.60 17.85 33.83
CA ILE A 140 -7.70 18.28 34.70
C ILE A 140 -7.48 19.76 35.05
N VAL A 141 -8.42 20.63 34.65
CA VAL A 141 -8.39 22.07 34.95
C VAL A 141 -9.44 22.36 36.02
N PHE A 142 -8.99 22.80 37.20
CA PHE A 142 -9.87 23.16 38.31
C PHE A 142 -10.40 24.60 38.15
N LYS A 143 -11.50 24.91 38.84
CA LYS A 143 -12.18 26.21 38.73
C LYS A 143 -11.32 27.40 39.17
N ASP A 144 -10.34 27.17 40.04
CA ASP A 144 -9.39 28.14 40.56
C ASP A 144 -8.12 28.27 39.72
N ALA A 145 -8.02 27.54 38.59
CA ALA A 145 -6.90 27.66 37.67
C ALA A 145 -6.94 29.01 36.93
N ASP A 146 -5.75 29.58 36.73
CA ASP A 146 -5.53 30.65 35.76
C ASP A 146 -5.83 30.12 34.36
N LEU A 147 -6.96 30.54 33.80
CA LEU A 147 -7.50 29.97 32.57
C LEU A 147 -6.61 30.27 31.36
N ASP A 148 -6.03 31.47 31.29
CA ASP A 148 -5.17 31.85 30.17
C ASP A 148 -3.89 31.02 30.17
N ARG A 149 -3.28 30.82 31.34
CA ARG A 149 -2.09 29.96 31.46
C ARG A 149 -2.42 28.48 31.26
N ALA A 150 -3.60 28.03 31.69
CA ALA A 150 -4.04 26.66 31.46
C ALA A 150 -4.26 26.38 29.97
N LEU A 151 -4.82 27.35 29.24
CA LEU A 151 -5.00 27.30 27.79
C LEU A 151 -3.67 27.33 27.05
N GLU A 152 -2.77 28.25 27.38
CA GLU A 152 -1.42 28.33 26.79
C GLU A 152 -0.67 27.01 26.96
N ARG A 153 -0.66 26.44 28.18
CA ARG A 153 -0.02 25.15 28.47
C ARG A 153 -0.67 23.99 27.73
N ARG A 154 -1.98 24.04 27.50
CA ARG A 154 -2.69 23.01 26.76
C ARG A 154 -2.36 23.08 25.26
N VAL A 155 -2.33 24.28 24.70
CA VAL A 155 -1.93 24.50 23.31
C VAL A 155 -0.46 24.10 23.11
N GLU A 156 0.43 24.50 24.02
CA GLU A 156 1.84 24.10 23.98
C GLU A 156 1.99 22.56 24.00
N HIS A 157 1.27 21.87 24.89
CA HIS A 157 1.25 20.40 24.94
C HIS A 157 0.76 19.75 23.64
N ASP A 158 -0.33 20.26 23.06
CA ASP A 158 -0.94 19.71 21.85
C ASP A 158 -0.15 20.06 20.56
N VAL A 159 0.75 21.06 20.60
CA VAL A 159 1.58 21.51 19.47
C VAL A 159 3.00 20.94 19.52
N THR A 160 3.59 20.77 20.71
CA THR A 160 4.98 20.27 20.89
C THR A 160 5.10 18.76 20.78
N MET A 161 4.05 18.05 21.17
CA MET A 161 3.76 16.70 20.74
C MET A 161 2.46 16.84 19.99
N PRO A 162 2.43 16.91 18.65
CA PRO A 162 1.16 16.87 17.95
C PRO A 162 0.49 15.56 18.34
N ALA A 163 -0.39 15.63 19.34
CA ALA A 163 -1.46 14.71 19.43
C ALA A 163 -2.14 14.85 18.08
N GLN A 164 -2.26 13.76 17.33
CA GLN A 164 -3.24 13.67 16.25
C GLN A 164 -4.64 13.75 16.88
N ALA A 165 -4.95 14.86 17.53
CA ALA A 165 -6.12 15.08 18.33
C ALA A 165 -6.65 16.47 17.99
N GLY A 166 -7.66 16.48 17.13
CA GLY A 166 -8.42 17.69 16.82
C GLY A 166 -8.98 17.77 15.42
N THR A 167 -8.83 16.76 14.57
CA THR A 167 -9.72 16.62 13.41
C THR A 167 -10.98 15.89 13.90
N SER A 168 -12.14 16.21 13.31
CA SER A 168 -13.33 15.36 13.41
C SER A 168 -12.92 13.88 13.40
N ALA A 169 -13.48 13.03 14.25
CA ALA A 169 -13.09 11.62 14.24
C ALA A 169 -13.20 11.07 12.81
N ARG A 170 -12.12 10.44 12.29
CA ARG A 170 -12.13 9.82 10.95
C ARG A 170 -13.38 8.93 10.86
N PRO A 171 -14.19 9.04 9.80
CA PRO A 171 -15.45 8.30 9.70
C PRO A 171 -15.23 6.80 9.88
N SER A 172 -16.00 6.18 10.77
CA SER A 172 -15.93 4.73 10.99
C SER A 172 -16.82 4.03 9.98
N PHE A 173 -16.29 3.02 9.29
CA PHE A 173 -17.09 2.21 8.37
C PHE A 173 -18.24 1.47 9.10
N ARG A 174 -18.11 1.24 10.41
CA ARG A 174 -19.13 0.58 11.24
C ARG A 174 -20.44 1.37 11.29
N ASP A 175 -20.37 2.69 11.13
CA ASP A 175 -21.56 3.56 11.06
C ASP A 175 -22.36 3.36 9.77
N TYR A 176 -21.76 2.69 8.78
CA TYR A 176 -22.33 2.50 7.45
C TYR A 176 -22.70 1.04 7.15
N LEU A 177 -22.74 0.17 8.15
CA LEU A 177 -23.17 -1.22 7.96
C LEU A 177 -24.64 -1.28 7.49
N PRO A 178 -24.93 -2.08 6.45
CA PRO A 178 -26.27 -2.19 5.90
C PRO A 178 -27.22 -2.91 6.88
N LYS A 179 -28.47 -2.47 6.91
CA LYS A 179 -29.56 -3.23 7.56
C LYS A 179 -29.91 -4.46 6.70
N PRO A 180 -30.47 -5.53 7.31
CA PRO A 180 -30.82 -6.76 6.57
C PRO A 180 -31.73 -6.57 5.34
N ASP A 181 -32.55 -5.52 5.32
CA ASP A 181 -33.49 -5.17 4.26
C ASP A 181 -32.93 -4.12 3.27
N PHE A 182 -31.63 -3.79 3.34
CA PHE A 182 -31.03 -2.79 2.49
C PHE A 182 -31.18 -3.16 1.00
N PRO A 183 -31.85 -2.34 0.16
CA PRO A 183 -32.29 -2.75 -1.18
C PRO A 183 -31.18 -3.27 -2.10
N ARG A 184 -29.96 -2.70 -2.02
CA ARG A 184 -28.83 -3.12 -2.86
C ARG A 184 -28.37 -4.56 -2.56
N LEU A 185 -28.54 -5.02 -1.33
CA LEU A 185 -28.07 -6.34 -0.87
C LEU A 185 -29.20 -7.37 -0.74
N LYS A 186 -30.38 -7.02 -1.22
CA LYS A 186 -31.52 -7.94 -1.25
C LYS A 186 -31.12 -9.23 -1.96
N HIS A 187 -31.40 -10.37 -1.32
CA HIS A 187 -31.05 -11.73 -1.74
C HIS A 187 -29.58 -12.15 -1.57
N LEU A 188 -28.66 -11.24 -1.23
CA LEU A 188 -27.23 -11.57 -1.12
C LEU A 188 -26.96 -12.76 -0.20
N SER A 189 -27.62 -12.83 0.95
CA SER A 189 -27.43 -13.91 1.93
C SER A 189 -27.92 -15.29 1.49
N SER A 190 -28.72 -15.35 0.44
CA SER A 190 -29.24 -16.59 -0.14
C SER A 190 -28.54 -16.97 -1.45
N CYS A 191 -27.58 -16.17 -1.90
CA CYS A 191 -26.90 -16.37 -3.16
C CYS A 191 -25.50 -16.97 -2.98
N ASP A 192 -25.10 -17.72 -4.01
CA ASP A 192 -23.70 -17.97 -4.36
C ASP A 192 -23.26 -16.99 -5.47
N ALA A 193 -21.99 -17.05 -5.87
CA ALA A 193 -21.45 -16.19 -6.93
C ALA A 193 -22.26 -16.25 -8.24
N HIS A 194 -22.76 -17.43 -8.64
CA HIS A 194 -23.52 -17.61 -9.88
C HIS A 194 -24.90 -16.96 -9.79
N THR A 195 -25.68 -17.33 -8.78
CA THR A 195 -27.04 -16.80 -8.60
C THR A 195 -27.04 -15.31 -8.32
N TRP A 196 -26.01 -14.79 -7.62
CA TRP A 196 -25.81 -13.35 -7.46
C TRP A 196 -25.50 -12.67 -8.80
N GLY A 197 -24.57 -13.22 -9.59
CA GLY A 197 -24.26 -12.74 -10.94
C GLY A 197 -25.50 -12.70 -11.83
N ASP A 198 -26.27 -13.78 -11.87
CA ASP A 198 -27.50 -13.90 -12.67
C ASP A 198 -28.59 -12.90 -12.26
N LEU A 199 -28.64 -12.53 -10.98
CA LEU A 199 -29.54 -11.49 -10.47
C LEU A 199 -29.06 -10.08 -10.87
N ARG A 200 -27.76 -9.80 -10.74
CA ARG A 200 -27.18 -8.48 -11.01
C ARG A 200 -27.12 -8.15 -12.49
N ILE A 201 -26.85 -9.11 -13.37
CA ILE A 201 -26.84 -8.89 -14.84
C ILE A 201 -28.19 -8.40 -15.36
N LYS A 202 -29.30 -8.72 -14.68
CA LYS A 202 -30.65 -8.26 -15.07
C LYS A 202 -30.94 -6.81 -14.68
N GLU A 203 -30.08 -6.18 -13.87
CA GLU A 203 -30.25 -4.76 -13.55
C GLU A 203 -29.93 -3.91 -14.79
N PRO A 204 -30.76 -2.92 -15.16
CA PRO A 204 -30.59 -2.16 -16.39
C PRO A 204 -29.18 -1.57 -16.56
N PHE A 205 -28.64 -1.00 -15.48
CA PHE A 205 -27.28 -0.45 -15.48
C PHE A 205 -26.21 -1.50 -15.80
N VAL A 206 -26.30 -2.69 -15.23
CA VAL A 206 -25.30 -3.74 -15.45
C VAL A 206 -25.43 -4.29 -16.87
N ALA A 207 -26.65 -4.48 -17.37
CA ALA A 207 -26.89 -4.92 -18.73
C ALA A 207 -26.31 -3.94 -19.76
N ASP A 208 -26.56 -2.64 -19.60
CA ASP A 208 -26.02 -1.59 -20.47
C ASP A 208 -24.48 -1.53 -20.39
N TRP A 209 -23.94 -1.62 -19.17
CA TRP A 209 -22.49 -1.65 -18.95
C TRP A 209 -21.82 -2.85 -19.63
N MET A 210 -22.41 -4.04 -19.54
CA MET A 210 -21.89 -5.25 -20.20
C MET A 210 -22.02 -5.17 -21.73
N SER A 211 -23.08 -4.54 -22.25
CA SER A 211 -23.21 -4.29 -23.69
C SER A 211 -22.09 -3.38 -24.20
N LEU A 212 -21.80 -2.28 -23.50
CA LEU A 212 -20.69 -1.39 -23.81
C LEU A 212 -19.33 -2.10 -23.70
N ALA A 213 -19.11 -2.86 -22.62
CA ALA A 213 -17.89 -3.61 -22.37
C ALA A 213 -17.55 -4.57 -23.53
N ASN A 214 -18.55 -5.30 -24.05
CA ASN A 214 -18.36 -6.20 -25.18
C ASN A 214 -17.82 -5.47 -26.43
N GLY A 215 -18.31 -4.26 -26.72
CA GLY A 215 -17.79 -3.45 -27.82
C GLY A 215 -16.34 -3.02 -27.60
N LEU A 216 -16.02 -2.55 -26.39
CA LEU A 216 -14.68 -2.07 -26.03
C LEU A 216 -13.63 -3.19 -26.01
N ILE A 217 -13.99 -4.36 -25.48
CA ILE A 217 -13.13 -5.56 -25.45
C ILE A 217 -12.87 -6.09 -26.86
N SER A 218 -13.89 -6.10 -27.73
CA SER A 218 -13.75 -6.63 -29.10
C SER A 218 -12.95 -5.71 -30.02
N ALA A 219 -12.85 -4.42 -29.70
CA ALA A 219 -12.08 -3.47 -30.47
C ALA A 219 -10.58 -3.83 -30.46
N PRO A 220 -9.85 -3.63 -31.59
CA PRO A 220 -8.40 -3.85 -31.63
C PRO A 220 -7.68 -3.12 -30.50
N TYR A 221 -6.80 -3.83 -29.80
CA TYR A 221 -6.07 -3.26 -28.68
C TYR A 221 -5.02 -2.24 -29.16
N GLN A 222 -4.98 -1.09 -28.50
CA GLN A 222 -4.04 0.02 -28.74
C GLN A 222 -3.35 0.45 -27.45
N GLY A 223 -4.01 0.30 -26.30
CA GLY A 223 -3.55 0.83 -25.03
C GLY A 223 -4.06 2.26 -24.77
N ILE A 224 -3.92 2.71 -23.52
CA ILE A 224 -4.27 4.07 -23.11
C ILE A 224 -3.36 5.07 -23.83
N THR A 225 -3.96 6.13 -24.38
CA THR A 225 -3.24 7.24 -25.03
C THR A 225 -3.70 8.57 -24.44
N THR A 226 -2.98 9.65 -24.69
CA THR A 226 -3.32 10.98 -24.16
C THR A 226 -4.11 11.83 -25.15
N ASP A 227 -3.98 11.54 -26.44
CA ASP A 227 -4.51 12.32 -27.56
C ASP A 227 -5.09 11.43 -28.68
N GLY A 228 -5.25 10.12 -28.43
CA GLY A 228 -5.68 9.15 -29.43
C GLY A 228 -4.55 8.58 -30.29
N VAL A 229 -3.29 8.96 -30.06
CA VAL A 229 -2.13 8.48 -30.83
C VAL A 229 -1.18 7.68 -29.93
N VAL A 230 -0.90 6.44 -30.33
CA VAL A 230 0.07 5.58 -29.63
C VAL A 230 1.50 6.06 -29.88
N GLN A 231 2.22 6.36 -28.79
CA GLN A 231 3.64 6.70 -28.85
C GLN A 231 4.51 5.45 -29.01
N LYS A 232 5.27 5.38 -30.11
CA LYS A 232 6.15 4.24 -30.44
C LYS A 232 7.53 4.39 -29.81
N GLY A 233 8.22 3.26 -29.64
CA GLY A 233 9.62 3.23 -29.19
C GLY A 233 9.84 3.51 -27.71
N LEU A 234 8.76 3.54 -26.91
CA LEU A 234 8.82 3.71 -25.45
C LEU A 234 9.30 2.44 -24.74
N PHE A 235 8.90 1.28 -25.25
CA PHE A 235 9.20 -0.02 -24.65
C PHE A 235 10.10 -0.81 -25.59
N LYS A 236 11.19 -1.36 -25.06
CA LYS A 236 12.14 -2.17 -25.83
C LYS A 236 12.18 -3.59 -25.27
N LEU A 237 12.00 -4.57 -26.15
CA LEU A 237 12.19 -5.97 -25.81
C LEU A 237 13.66 -6.20 -25.43
N ALA A 238 13.87 -6.81 -24.26
CA ALA A 238 15.19 -7.13 -23.74
C ALA A 238 15.92 -8.14 -24.65
N GLY A 239 17.25 -8.02 -24.73
CA GLY A 239 18.09 -9.03 -25.36
C GLY A 239 18.05 -10.35 -24.58
N VAL A 240 18.37 -11.46 -25.26
CA VAL A 240 18.33 -12.81 -24.65
C VAL A 240 19.26 -12.94 -23.43
N ASN A 241 20.34 -12.16 -23.39
CA ASN A 241 21.31 -12.17 -22.31
C ASN A 241 21.04 -11.10 -21.24
N ASP A 242 20.04 -10.25 -21.43
CA ASP A 242 19.69 -9.21 -20.48
C ASP A 242 18.89 -9.81 -19.32
N ASP A 243 19.25 -9.44 -18.09
CA ASP A 243 18.54 -9.88 -16.89
C ASP A 243 17.72 -8.74 -16.28
N HIS A 244 16.42 -8.81 -16.47
CA HIS A 244 15.41 -7.87 -15.97
C HIS A 244 14.74 -8.35 -14.66
N GLY A 245 15.25 -9.43 -14.06
CA GLY A 245 14.97 -9.80 -12.68
C GLY A 245 13.69 -10.59 -12.42
N ALA A 246 12.88 -10.89 -13.44
CA ALA A 246 11.69 -11.71 -13.23
C ALA A 246 12.10 -13.17 -12.90
N PRO A 247 11.54 -13.79 -11.85
CA PRO A 247 11.89 -15.14 -11.39
C PRO A 247 11.23 -16.23 -12.27
N VAL A 248 11.39 -16.13 -13.59
CA VAL A 248 10.63 -16.90 -14.58
C VAL A 248 10.78 -18.42 -14.41
N GLN A 249 11.95 -18.92 -13.98
CA GLN A 249 12.10 -20.36 -13.73
C GLN A 249 11.20 -20.84 -12.58
N ALA A 250 11.18 -20.13 -11.46
CA ALA A 250 10.30 -20.47 -10.34
C ALA A 250 8.82 -20.37 -10.73
N MET A 251 8.48 -19.40 -11.58
CA MET A 251 7.12 -19.27 -12.13
C MET A 251 6.77 -20.44 -13.06
N ILE A 252 7.68 -20.88 -13.93
CA ILE A 252 7.49 -22.07 -14.79
C ILE A 252 7.28 -23.33 -13.93
N ASP A 253 8.09 -23.52 -12.90
CA ASP A 253 7.97 -24.65 -11.98
C ASP A 253 6.61 -24.63 -11.26
N ALA A 254 6.13 -23.45 -10.86
CA ALA A 254 4.81 -23.28 -10.27
C ALA A 254 3.68 -23.61 -11.26
N VAL A 255 3.75 -23.16 -12.52
CA VAL A 255 2.77 -23.51 -13.56
C VAL A 255 2.77 -25.01 -13.84
N ASN A 256 3.93 -25.65 -13.93
CA ASN A 256 4.02 -27.10 -14.11
C ASN A 256 3.31 -27.85 -12.97
N ASN A 257 3.45 -27.38 -11.74
CA ASN A 257 2.73 -27.95 -10.60
C ASN A 257 1.21 -27.75 -10.69
N ILE A 258 0.74 -26.61 -11.21
CA ILE A 258 -0.69 -26.38 -11.49
C ILE A 258 -1.18 -27.38 -12.55
N LEU A 259 -0.47 -27.51 -13.67
CA LEU A 259 -0.87 -28.39 -14.79
C LEU A 259 -0.87 -29.87 -14.40
N LEU A 260 0.05 -30.29 -13.53
CA LEU A 260 0.09 -31.65 -12.98
C LEU A 260 -1.05 -31.94 -11.99
N CYS A 261 -1.45 -30.93 -11.21
CA CYS A 261 -2.50 -31.05 -10.20
C CYS A 261 -3.90 -30.98 -10.81
N ALA A 262 -4.08 -30.17 -11.86
CA ALA A 262 -5.36 -29.96 -12.52
C ALA A 262 -5.84 -31.23 -13.25
N SER A 263 -7.14 -31.47 -13.25
CA SER A 263 -7.82 -32.42 -14.12
C SER A 263 -7.74 -31.99 -15.59
N GLU A 264 -8.11 -32.89 -16.51
CA GLU A 264 -8.16 -32.55 -17.93
C GLU A 264 -9.17 -31.44 -18.23
N GLN A 265 -10.31 -31.43 -17.54
CA GLN A 265 -11.33 -30.39 -17.69
C GLN A 265 -10.81 -29.03 -17.18
N GLU A 266 -10.21 -28.98 -15.99
CA GLU A 266 -9.63 -27.75 -15.45
C GLU A 266 -8.51 -27.21 -16.34
N ARG A 267 -7.63 -28.07 -16.89
CA ARG A 267 -6.60 -27.64 -17.86
C ARG A 267 -7.20 -26.97 -19.10
N ARG A 268 -8.32 -27.49 -19.62
CA ARG A 268 -9.00 -26.88 -20.77
C ARG A 268 -9.64 -25.53 -20.44
N LEU A 269 -10.07 -25.33 -19.20
CA LEU A 269 -10.65 -24.07 -18.75
C LEU A 269 -9.58 -23.00 -18.48
N ILE A 270 -8.45 -23.39 -17.87
CA ILE A 270 -7.43 -22.44 -17.43
C ILE A 270 -6.56 -21.95 -18.60
N CYS A 271 -6.28 -22.76 -19.61
CA CYS A 271 -5.31 -22.45 -20.65
C CYS A 271 -5.94 -21.77 -21.88
N HIS A 272 -5.48 -20.56 -22.20
CA HIS A 272 -5.88 -19.79 -23.37
C HIS A 272 -4.68 -19.34 -24.22
N ASP A 273 -4.94 -19.00 -25.49
CA ASP A 273 -3.93 -18.42 -26.38
C ASP A 273 -3.51 -17.01 -25.94
N LEU A 274 -2.31 -16.58 -26.31
CA LEU A 274 -1.70 -15.31 -25.86
C LEU A 274 -2.44 -14.05 -26.37
N ASP A 275 -3.17 -14.18 -27.48
CA ASP A 275 -3.99 -13.13 -28.08
C ASP A 275 -5.48 -13.25 -27.75
N ALA A 276 -5.86 -14.19 -26.88
CA ALA A 276 -7.23 -14.40 -26.42
C ALA A 276 -7.85 -13.11 -25.87
N LEU A 277 -9.05 -12.78 -26.34
CA LEU A 277 -9.82 -11.62 -25.89
C LEU A 277 -10.18 -11.71 -24.39
N GLN A 278 -10.25 -12.93 -23.86
CA GLN A 278 -10.51 -13.25 -22.46
C GLN A 278 -9.53 -12.55 -21.51
N TRP A 279 -8.30 -12.23 -21.96
CA TRP A 279 -7.33 -11.52 -21.12
C TRP A 279 -7.80 -10.10 -20.74
N ARG A 280 -8.65 -9.50 -21.57
CA ARG A 280 -9.25 -8.18 -21.34
C ARG A 280 -10.60 -8.26 -20.61
N GLN A 281 -11.07 -9.46 -20.31
CA GLN A 281 -12.35 -9.72 -19.64
C GLN A 281 -12.13 -9.89 -18.13
N TRP A 282 -11.89 -8.79 -17.45
CA TRP A 282 -11.81 -8.71 -16.00
C TRP A 282 -12.67 -7.56 -15.49
N MET A 283 -13.17 -7.69 -14.26
CA MET A 283 -13.86 -6.63 -13.55
C MET A 283 -13.69 -6.83 -12.04
N ASN A 284 -13.76 -5.74 -11.28
CA ASN A 284 -13.57 -5.75 -9.84
C ASN A 284 -14.85 -5.70 -8.99
N PRO A 285 -16.09 -5.44 -9.49
CA PRO A 285 -17.29 -5.72 -8.72
C PRO A 285 -17.56 -7.23 -8.64
N GLU A 286 -18.11 -7.71 -7.53
CA GLU A 286 -18.51 -9.13 -7.42
C GLU A 286 -19.81 -9.39 -8.19
N ILE A 287 -19.71 -9.41 -9.51
CA ILE A 287 -20.75 -9.79 -10.46
C ILE A 287 -20.12 -10.83 -11.37
N TYR A 288 -20.46 -12.10 -11.18
CA TYR A 288 -19.78 -13.20 -11.86
C TYR A 288 -20.24 -13.36 -13.32
N VAL A 289 -19.82 -12.43 -14.18
CA VAL A 289 -20.15 -12.38 -15.63
C VAL A 289 -19.13 -13.13 -16.47
N PHE A 290 -17.85 -12.77 -16.34
CA PHE A 290 -16.77 -13.41 -17.06
C PHE A 290 -16.34 -14.67 -16.31
N LYS A 291 -16.66 -15.83 -16.90
CA LYS A 291 -16.35 -17.15 -16.34
C LYS A 291 -15.14 -17.75 -17.06
N ASN A 292 -14.08 -16.95 -17.15
CA ASN A 292 -12.83 -17.36 -17.80
C ASN A 292 -11.95 -18.08 -16.78
N GLY A 293 -11.42 -19.25 -17.16
CA GLY A 293 -10.58 -20.04 -16.27
C GLY A 293 -11.34 -20.88 -15.26
N VAL A 294 -10.73 -21.05 -14.10
CA VAL A 294 -11.35 -21.68 -12.92
C VAL A 294 -11.52 -20.65 -11.82
N ARG A 295 -12.53 -20.85 -10.98
CA ARG A 295 -12.75 -20.05 -9.78
C ARG A 295 -12.20 -20.78 -8.55
N LEU A 296 -11.45 -20.10 -7.69
CA LEU A 296 -10.69 -20.74 -6.62
C LEU A 296 -11.60 -21.48 -5.60
N GLU A 297 -12.79 -20.96 -5.34
CA GLU A 297 -13.78 -21.61 -4.45
C GLU A 297 -14.46 -22.86 -5.06
N GLU A 298 -14.27 -23.12 -6.36
CA GLU A 298 -14.90 -24.24 -7.10
C GLU A 298 -13.92 -25.39 -7.41
N ILE A 299 -12.63 -25.22 -7.07
CA ILE A 299 -11.57 -26.19 -7.30
C ILE A 299 -11.09 -26.81 -5.98
N SER A 300 -10.24 -27.83 -6.08
CA SER A 300 -9.63 -28.41 -4.88
C SER A 300 -8.67 -27.43 -4.17
N ASP A 301 -8.62 -27.50 -2.84
CA ASP A 301 -7.65 -26.75 -2.01
C ASP A 301 -6.20 -26.96 -2.50
N ALA A 302 -5.89 -28.17 -2.96
CA ALA A 302 -4.57 -28.49 -3.49
C ALA A 302 -4.24 -27.67 -4.74
N LEU A 303 -5.19 -27.51 -5.68
CA LEU A 303 -4.99 -26.71 -6.88
C LEU A 303 -4.95 -25.21 -6.56
N ALA A 304 -5.82 -24.73 -5.66
CA ALA A 304 -5.82 -23.34 -5.20
C ALA A 304 -4.47 -22.95 -4.56
N GLU A 305 -3.88 -23.83 -3.73
CA GLU A 305 -2.56 -23.60 -3.15
C GLU A 305 -1.43 -23.55 -4.19
N LYS A 306 -1.54 -24.31 -5.29
CA LYS A 306 -0.57 -24.20 -6.40
C LYS A 306 -0.71 -22.88 -7.15
N ILE A 307 -1.93 -22.35 -7.31
CA ILE A 307 -2.16 -21.02 -7.88
C ILE A 307 -1.57 -19.94 -6.96
N HIS A 308 -1.78 -20.04 -5.64
CA HIS A 308 -1.11 -19.16 -4.68
C HIS A 308 0.42 -19.27 -4.71
N ALA A 309 0.96 -20.46 -4.97
CA ALA A 309 2.41 -20.63 -5.16
C ALA A 309 2.92 -19.90 -6.41
N LEU A 310 2.17 -19.88 -7.52
CA LEU A 310 2.52 -19.07 -8.68
C LEU A 310 2.47 -17.56 -8.37
N MET A 311 1.46 -17.10 -7.63
CA MET A 311 1.41 -15.71 -7.17
C MET A 311 2.63 -15.36 -6.30
N ARG A 312 2.99 -16.21 -5.33
CA ARG A 312 4.19 -16.04 -4.49
C ARG A 312 5.48 -16.03 -5.31
N ALA A 313 5.57 -16.85 -6.34
CA ALA A 313 6.73 -16.89 -7.22
C ALA A 313 6.82 -15.63 -8.11
N SER A 314 5.69 -15.03 -8.49
CA SER A 314 5.64 -13.92 -9.45
C SER A 314 5.77 -12.55 -8.78
N LEU A 315 5.22 -12.38 -7.58
CA LEU A 315 5.14 -11.10 -6.87
C LEU A 315 6.28 -10.95 -5.85
N SER A 316 6.56 -9.72 -5.44
CA SER A 316 7.38 -9.48 -4.25
C SER A 316 6.68 -10.00 -2.99
N PRO A 317 7.40 -10.14 -1.86
CA PRO A 317 6.78 -10.46 -0.58
C PRO A 317 5.67 -9.47 -0.18
N SER A 318 5.89 -8.16 -0.30
CA SER A 318 4.87 -7.14 0.05
C SER A 318 3.69 -7.18 -0.92
N GLY A 319 3.95 -7.37 -2.22
CA GLY A 319 2.93 -7.51 -3.25
C GLY A 319 2.01 -8.70 -3.04
N TYR A 320 2.58 -9.86 -2.71
CA TYR A 320 1.81 -11.06 -2.39
C TYR A 320 0.97 -10.85 -1.13
N GLN A 321 1.53 -10.27 -0.06
CA GLN A 321 0.75 -9.98 1.15
C GLN A 321 -0.38 -8.98 0.89
N ARG A 322 -0.17 -7.96 0.05
CA ARG A 322 -1.22 -7.01 -0.35
C ARG A 322 -2.34 -7.70 -1.14
N ALA A 323 -1.99 -8.56 -2.10
CA ALA A 323 -2.97 -9.33 -2.86
C ALA A 323 -3.81 -10.26 -1.96
N ILE A 324 -3.16 -11.03 -1.07
CA ILE A 324 -3.84 -11.87 -0.08
C ILE A 324 -4.66 -11.03 0.90
N GLY A 325 -4.17 -9.85 1.28
CA GLY A 325 -4.90 -8.90 2.11
C GLY A 325 -6.22 -8.47 1.47
N CYS A 326 -6.24 -8.18 0.16
CA CYS A 326 -7.47 -7.89 -0.57
C CYS A 326 -8.47 -9.06 -0.49
N MET A 327 -7.99 -10.30 -0.65
CA MET A 327 -8.80 -11.52 -0.53
C MET A 327 -9.36 -11.72 0.89
N LYS A 328 -8.56 -11.43 1.92
CA LYS A 328 -8.98 -11.51 3.33
C LYS A 328 -10.03 -10.44 3.67
N VAL A 329 -9.83 -9.21 3.21
CA VAL A 329 -10.80 -8.13 3.36
C VAL A 329 -12.11 -8.47 2.63
N ASN A 330 -12.05 -9.08 1.45
CA ASN A 330 -13.24 -9.55 0.75
C ASN A 330 -14.05 -10.55 1.60
N ALA A 331 -13.37 -11.54 2.19
CA ALA A 331 -13.98 -12.50 3.10
C ALA A 331 -14.56 -11.83 4.36
N PHE A 332 -13.88 -10.82 4.90
CA PHE A 332 -14.36 -10.04 6.04
C PHE A 332 -15.63 -9.26 5.69
N LEU A 333 -15.65 -8.55 4.56
CA LEU A 333 -16.83 -7.87 4.05
C LEU A 333 -18.01 -8.83 3.90
N GLY A 334 -17.78 -10.01 3.32
CA GLY A 334 -18.80 -11.06 3.22
C GLY A 334 -19.41 -11.49 4.55
N ARG A 335 -18.64 -11.43 5.65
CA ARG A 335 -19.20 -11.63 7.01
C ARG A 335 -20.02 -10.43 7.47
N LEU A 336 -19.52 -9.21 7.26
CA LEU A 336 -20.19 -7.97 7.67
C LEU A 336 -21.57 -7.81 7.03
N VAL A 337 -21.71 -8.16 5.75
CA VAL A 337 -22.95 -7.98 4.99
C VAL A 337 -23.77 -9.27 4.81
N ASN A 338 -23.43 -10.32 5.56
CA ASN A 338 -24.07 -11.63 5.49
C ASN A 338 -24.12 -12.22 4.06
N GLY A 339 -23.03 -12.04 3.29
CA GLY A 339 -22.91 -12.42 1.87
C GLY A 339 -21.81 -13.45 1.58
N ARG A 340 -21.50 -14.35 2.53
CA ARG A 340 -20.36 -15.28 2.45
C ARG A 340 -20.37 -16.21 1.22
N GLY A 341 -21.54 -16.50 0.66
CA GLY A 341 -21.65 -17.30 -0.57
C GLY A 341 -21.17 -16.56 -1.83
N VAL A 342 -21.06 -15.24 -1.76
CA VAL A 342 -20.67 -14.36 -2.87
C VAL A 342 -19.31 -13.72 -2.61
N LEU A 343 -19.07 -13.28 -1.37
CA LEU A 343 -17.86 -12.60 -0.94
C LEU A 343 -17.12 -13.50 0.06
N ASN A 344 -16.16 -14.29 -0.43
CA ASN A 344 -15.27 -15.05 0.42
C ASN A 344 -13.81 -14.93 -0.04
N ARG A 345 -12.93 -15.65 0.64
CA ARG A 345 -11.48 -15.56 0.40
C ARG A 345 -11.11 -16.02 -1.00
N ASP A 346 -11.85 -16.98 -1.56
CA ASP A 346 -11.50 -17.72 -2.77
C ASP A 346 -12.45 -17.37 -3.95
N SER A 347 -13.18 -16.26 -3.82
CA SER A 347 -14.08 -15.69 -4.84
C SER A 347 -13.35 -15.03 -6.03
N TYR A 348 -12.34 -15.70 -6.58
CA TYR A 348 -11.45 -15.18 -7.62
C TYR A 348 -11.27 -16.17 -8.76
N ASN A 349 -11.13 -15.66 -9.99
CA ASN A 349 -10.93 -16.43 -11.19
C ASN A 349 -9.46 -16.43 -11.59
N PHE A 350 -8.95 -17.56 -12.08
CA PHE A 350 -7.56 -17.74 -12.50
C PHE A 350 -7.46 -18.30 -13.93
N VAL A 351 -6.58 -17.68 -14.74
CA VAL A 351 -6.37 -18.03 -16.15
C VAL A 351 -4.87 -18.00 -16.50
N LEU A 352 -4.43 -18.90 -17.38
CA LEU A 352 -3.10 -18.95 -18.00
C LEU A 352 -3.20 -18.58 -19.49
N TYR A 353 -2.20 -17.84 -19.99
CA TYR A 353 -2.14 -17.41 -21.39
C TYR A 353 -0.80 -17.80 -22.05
N GLY A 354 -0.88 -18.30 -23.27
CA GLY A 354 0.26 -18.75 -24.08
C GLY A 354 0.39 -20.27 -24.17
N GLU A 355 1.47 -20.73 -24.77
CA GLU A 355 1.72 -22.16 -24.95
C GLU A 355 2.08 -22.82 -23.61
N MET A 356 1.44 -23.97 -23.34
CA MET A 356 1.59 -24.72 -22.08
C MET A 356 2.16 -26.13 -22.37
N PRO A 357 3.13 -26.63 -21.58
CA PRO A 357 3.79 -25.95 -20.47
C PRO A 357 4.65 -24.76 -20.93
N PRO A 358 4.77 -23.71 -20.09
CA PRO A 358 5.44 -22.48 -20.48
C PRO A 358 6.94 -22.67 -20.63
N ARG A 359 7.55 -21.86 -21.48
CA ARG A 359 9.01 -21.84 -21.70
C ARG A 359 9.55 -20.44 -21.48
N ARG A 360 10.82 -20.37 -21.06
CA ARG A 360 11.50 -19.09 -20.79
C ARG A 360 11.64 -18.22 -22.04
N ASP A 361 11.87 -18.84 -23.20
CA ASP A 361 12.14 -18.20 -24.49
C ASP A 361 10.88 -17.82 -25.30
N ARG A 362 9.70 -18.03 -24.72
CA ARG A 362 8.41 -17.71 -25.33
C ARG A 362 7.60 -16.82 -24.38
N PRO A 363 6.80 -15.87 -24.90
CA PRO A 363 5.94 -15.06 -24.06
C PRO A 363 4.79 -15.92 -23.52
N TRP A 364 4.50 -15.76 -22.24
CA TRP A 364 3.36 -16.37 -21.56
C TRP A 364 2.94 -15.51 -20.37
N GLY A 365 1.76 -15.77 -19.81
CA GLY A 365 1.24 -14.96 -18.72
C GLY A 365 0.15 -15.66 -17.91
N TRP A 366 -0.31 -14.96 -16.89
CA TRP A 366 -1.41 -15.39 -16.04
C TRP A 366 -2.24 -14.18 -15.60
N GLN A 367 -3.49 -14.44 -15.27
CA GLN A 367 -4.43 -13.46 -14.75
C GLN A 367 -5.14 -14.02 -13.52
N LEU A 368 -5.30 -13.18 -12.50
CA LEU A 368 -6.19 -13.43 -11.37
C LEU A 368 -7.13 -12.22 -11.23
N TYR A 369 -8.44 -12.45 -11.14
CA TYR A 369 -9.39 -11.34 -10.95
C TYR A 369 -10.63 -11.72 -10.13
N GLY A 370 -11.19 -10.75 -9.42
CA GLY A 370 -12.42 -10.86 -8.62
C GLY A 370 -12.66 -9.57 -7.84
N HIS A 371 -13.51 -9.62 -6.80
CA HIS A 371 -13.81 -8.42 -6.03
C HIS A 371 -12.56 -7.74 -5.47
N HIS A 372 -12.36 -6.48 -5.87
CA HIS A 372 -11.24 -5.64 -5.46
C HIS A 372 -9.82 -6.15 -5.76
N LEU A 373 -9.64 -7.14 -6.64
CA LEU A 373 -8.30 -7.60 -7.04
C LEU A 373 -8.30 -8.00 -8.50
N CYS A 374 -7.43 -7.40 -9.30
CA CYS A 374 -7.09 -7.86 -10.63
C CYS A 374 -5.58 -7.75 -10.85
N LEU A 375 -4.95 -8.86 -11.23
CA LEU A 375 -3.54 -8.96 -11.53
C LEU A 375 -3.38 -9.55 -12.93
N ASN A 376 -2.64 -8.85 -13.80
CA ASN A 376 -2.29 -9.33 -15.13
C ASN A 376 -0.78 -9.37 -15.25
N CYS A 377 -0.24 -10.57 -15.40
CA CYS A 377 1.19 -10.81 -15.48
C CYS A 377 1.54 -11.38 -16.85
N THR A 378 2.51 -10.77 -17.52
CA THR A 378 3.14 -11.31 -18.73
C THR A 378 4.65 -11.38 -18.51
N VAL A 379 5.27 -12.47 -18.91
CA VAL A 379 6.73 -12.64 -18.86
C VAL A 379 7.28 -13.13 -20.19
N LEU A 380 8.52 -12.71 -20.49
CA LEU A 380 9.34 -13.18 -21.60
C LEU A 380 10.81 -13.08 -21.18
N ASN A 381 11.53 -14.20 -21.22
CA ASN A 381 12.88 -14.35 -20.68
C ASN A 381 13.02 -14.03 -19.19
N THR A 382 13.33 -12.78 -18.86
CA THR A 382 13.43 -12.22 -17.50
C THR A 382 12.70 -10.88 -17.40
N GLN A 383 12.07 -10.43 -18.49
CA GLN A 383 11.29 -9.20 -18.57
C GLN A 383 9.84 -9.51 -18.21
N MET A 384 9.25 -8.67 -17.35
CA MET A 384 7.92 -8.85 -16.81
C MET A 384 7.11 -7.57 -16.98
N VAL A 385 5.84 -7.72 -17.35
CA VAL A 385 4.84 -6.66 -17.26
C VAL A 385 3.76 -7.14 -16.29
N LEU A 386 3.58 -6.38 -15.21
CA LEU A 386 2.51 -6.60 -14.24
C LEU A 386 1.53 -5.43 -14.32
N SER A 387 0.78 -5.38 -15.41
CA SER A 387 -0.27 -4.38 -15.66
C SER A 387 -1.23 -4.86 -16.77
N PRO A 388 -2.53 -4.53 -16.71
CA PRO A 388 -3.16 -3.69 -15.70
C PRO A 388 -3.26 -4.38 -14.33
N VAL A 389 -3.14 -3.59 -13.28
CA VAL A 389 -3.36 -4.02 -11.89
C VAL A 389 -4.45 -3.15 -11.28
N PHE A 390 -5.40 -3.82 -10.62
CA PHE A 390 -6.41 -3.19 -9.78
C PHE A 390 -6.31 -3.79 -8.38
N MET A 391 -6.25 -2.97 -7.35
CA MET A 391 -6.35 -3.42 -5.97
C MET A 391 -7.24 -2.46 -5.19
N GLY A 392 -8.16 -2.99 -4.39
CA GLY A 392 -9.04 -2.17 -3.56
C GLY A 392 -9.45 -2.85 -2.26
N ALA A 393 -10.23 -2.15 -1.46
CA ALA A 393 -10.76 -2.66 -0.20
C ALA A 393 -12.01 -1.87 0.24
N GLU A 394 -12.99 -2.58 0.79
CA GLU A 394 -14.19 -2.02 1.44
C GLU A 394 -14.60 -2.98 2.59
N PRO A 395 -14.49 -2.59 3.86
CA PRO A 395 -13.62 -1.52 4.35
C PRO A 395 -12.13 -1.82 4.10
N ASN A 396 -11.23 -0.86 4.30
CA ASN A 396 -9.79 -1.06 4.18
C ASN A 396 -9.11 -1.65 5.42
N VAL A 397 -9.87 -1.99 6.47
CA VAL A 397 -9.38 -2.54 7.73
C VAL A 397 -10.22 -3.73 8.19
N ILE A 398 -9.58 -4.72 8.83
CA ILE A 398 -10.25 -5.80 9.57
C ILE A 398 -10.17 -5.50 11.07
N ASP A 399 -11.32 -5.44 11.75
CA ASP A 399 -11.47 -5.09 13.18
C ASP A 399 -12.41 -6.07 13.93
N ASP A 400 -12.25 -7.39 13.68
CA ASP A 400 -13.16 -8.43 14.20
C ASP A 400 -12.60 -9.23 15.38
N GLY A 401 -11.41 -8.90 15.88
CA GLY A 401 -10.73 -9.63 16.96
C GLY A 401 -10.26 -11.04 16.57
N GLY A 402 -10.31 -11.38 15.27
CA GLY A 402 -9.80 -12.63 14.71
C GLY A 402 -8.29 -12.60 14.43
N SER A 403 -7.80 -13.61 13.72
CA SER A 403 -6.37 -13.73 13.38
C SER A 403 -5.85 -12.67 12.42
N ASP A 404 -6.74 -12.04 11.66
CA ASP A 404 -6.41 -10.98 10.70
C ASP A 404 -6.79 -9.57 11.25
N ASP A 405 -7.15 -9.47 12.53
CA ASP A 405 -7.46 -8.21 13.19
C ASP A 405 -6.29 -7.22 13.08
N GLY A 406 -6.61 -5.97 12.73
CA GLY A 406 -5.62 -4.92 12.48
C GLY A 406 -4.98 -4.94 11.08
N LEU A 407 -5.34 -5.88 10.20
CA LEU A 407 -4.92 -5.82 8.80
C LEU A 407 -5.50 -4.57 8.16
N LEU A 408 -4.62 -3.67 7.71
CA LEU A 408 -4.95 -2.40 7.08
C LEU A 408 -4.33 -2.35 5.68
N LEU A 409 -5.13 -1.96 4.68
CA LEU A 409 -4.70 -1.86 3.29
C LEU A 409 -4.61 -0.41 2.82
N PHE A 410 -3.59 -0.15 1.99
CA PHE A 410 -3.33 1.12 1.30
C PHE A 410 -3.05 2.34 2.18
N ASP A 411 -2.96 2.17 3.50
CA ASP A 411 -2.66 3.23 4.48
C ASP A 411 -1.38 4.00 4.16
N THR A 412 -0.32 3.28 3.80
CA THR A 412 0.96 3.89 3.47
C THR A 412 0.85 4.73 2.21
N GLN A 413 0.15 4.25 1.18
CA GLN A 413 -0.03 4.97 -0.07
C GLN A 413 -0.92 6.21 0.13
N GLU A 414 -2.04 6.05 0.86
CA GLU A 414 -2.95 7.12 1.25
C GLU A 414 -2.19 8.23 2.00
N ALA A 415 -1.49 7.87 3.09
CA ALA A 415 -0.78 8.82 3.94
C ALA A 415 0.32 9.56 3.17
N ARG A 416 1.04 8.89 2.26
CA ARG A 416 2.10 9.53 1.45
C ARG A 416 1.52 10.48 0.40
N GLY A 417 0.40 10.11 -0.24
CA GLY A 417 -0.32 10.99 -1.16
C GLY A 417 -0.84 12.25 -0.49
N LEU A 418 -1.47 12.09 0.68
CA LEU A 418 -2.02 13.20 1.46
C LEU A 418 -0.91 14.12 2.00
N ALA A 419 0.15 13.55 2.59
CA ALA A 419 1.27 14.33 3.11
C ALA A 419 1.96 15.15 2.01
N LEU A 420 2.09 14.61 0.79
CA LEU A 420 2.58 15.36 -0.36
C LEU A 420 1.66 16.56 -0.65
N MET A 421 0.35 16.34 -0.81
CA MET A 421 -0.60 17.42 -1.10
C MET A 421 -0.55 18.53 -0.05
N GLN A 422 -0.59 18.16 1.24
CA GLN A 422 -0.58 19.11 2.36
C GLN A 422 0.73 19.90 2.47
N SER A 423 1.86 19.33 2.05
CA SER A 423 3.18 19.97 2.17
C SER A 423 3.57 20.84 0.98
N LEU A 424 2.82 20.76 -0.13
CA LEU A 424 3.12 21.55 -1.33
C LEU A 424 2.89 23.05 -1.12
N PRO A 425 3.67 23.92 -1.79
CA PRO A 425 3.37 25.35 -1.88
C PRO A 425 1.94 25.60 -2.35
N GLN A 426 1.29 26.63 -1.81
CA GLN A 426 -0.12 26.92 -2.08
C GLN A 426 -0.42 27.13 -3.57
N ASP A 427 0.51 27.75 -4.31
CA ASP A 427 0.35 27.94 -5.76
C ASP A 427 0.33 26.59 -6.50
N LEU A 428 1.19 25.64 -6.10
CA LEU A 428 1.20 24.29 -6.64
C LEU A 428 -0.06 23.53 -6.25
N GLN A 429 -0.49 23.57 -4.98
CA GLN A 429 -1.75 22.96 -4.53
C GLN A 429 -2.93 23.40 -5.40
N CYS A 430 -3.06 24.70 -5.69
CA CYS A 430 -4.13 25.22 -6.54
C CYS A 430 -4.03 24.72 -7.99
N ARG A 431 -2.82 24.59 -8.54
CA ARG A 431 -2.61 24.18 -9.94
C ARG A 431 -2.74 22.67 -10.16
N ILE A 432 -2.39 21.85 -9.17
CA ILE A 432 -2.52 20.39 -9.26
C ILE A 432 -3.95 19.92 -8.99
N ARG A 433 -4.72 20.71 -8.23
CA ARG A 433 -6.12 20.40 -7.91
C ARG A 433 -7.00 20.72 -9.12
N VAL A 434 -7.36 19.69 -9.87
CA VAL A 434 -8.14 19.80 -11.11
C VAL A 434 -9.61 20.13 -10.80
N TYR A 435 -10.13 19.55 -9.71
CA TYR A 435 -11.47 19.84 -9.19
C TYR A 435 -11.45 19.91 -7.67
N ASP A 436 -12.29 20.78 -7.12
CA ASP A 436 -12.34 21.05 -5.68
C ASP A 436 -13.05 19.92 -4.92
N ASN A 437 -14.01 19.25 -5.57
CA ASN A 437 -14.83 18.20 -4.98
C ASN A 437 -14.67 16.87 -5.73
N LEU A 438 -14.87 15.73 -5.05
CA LEU A 438 -14.89 14.41 -5.69
C LEU A 438 -16.10 14.18 -6.61
N GLU A 439 -17.18 14.93 -6.38
CA GLU A 439 -18.34 15.06 -7.25
C GLU A 439 -18.53 16.54 -7.57
N ASP A 440 -17.64 17.08 -8.42
CA ASP A 440 -17.65 18.51 -8.74
C ASP A 440 -18.63 18.83 -9.89
N PRO A 441 -19.49 19.86 -9.76
CA PRO A 441 -20.41 20.27 -10.83
C PRO A 441 -19.73 20.66 -12.14
N ASN A 442 -18.45 21.03 -12.11
CA ASN A 442 -17.68 21.38 -13.30
C ASN A 442 -17.03 20.17 -13.98
N MET A 443 -17.12 18.97 -13.38
CA MET A 443 -16.63 17.76 -14.04
C MET A 443 -17.43 17.48 -15.31
N PRO A 444 -16.76 17.24 -16.45
CA PRO A 444 -17.46 16.81 -17.65
C PRO A 444 -18.02 15.40 -17.46
N GLU A 445 -19.06 15.05 -18.21
CA GLU A 445 -19.77 13.76 -18.10
C GLU A 445 -18.84 12.54 -18.15
N TRP A 446 -17.77 12.61 -18.96
CA TRP A 446 -16.82 11.51 -19.10
C TRP A 446 -15.91 11.30 -17.88
N ARG A 447 -15.79 12.29 -16.97
CA ARG A 447 -14.86 12.25 -15.84
C ARG A 447 -15.33 11.34 -14.71
N PHE A 448 -16.62 11.05 -14.66
CA PHE A 448 -17.23 10.18 -13.67
C PHE A 448 -17.94 9.01 -14.36
N HIS A 449 -17.65 7.78 -13.93
CA HIS A 449 -18.37 6.58 -14.36
C HIS A 449 -18.99 5.89 -13.14
N ARG A 450 -20.24 5.43 -13.22
CA ARG A 450 -20.92 4.84 -12.05
C ARG A 450 -20.20 3.61 -11.47
N ALA A 451 -19.51 2.81 -12.29
CA ALA A 451 -18.79 1.63 -11.80
C ALA A 451 -17.36 1.94 -11.31
N ASP A 452 -16.67 2.89 -11.95
CA ASP A 452 -15.25 3.21 -11.68
C ASP A 452 -15.08 4.52 -10.87
N GLN A 453 -16.17 5.24 -10.63
CA GLN A 453 -16.22 6.60 -10.09
C GLN A 453 -15.26 7.53 -10.84
N ARG A 454 -14.16 7.98 -10.21
CA ARG A 454 -13.20 8.90 -10.86
C ARG A 454 -12.04 8.17 -11.54
N HIS A 455 -11.91 6.86 -11.38
CA HIS A 455 -10.90 6.07 -12.08
C HIS A 455 -11.13 6.11 -13.58
N LEU A 456 -10.06 6.41 -14.32
CA LEU A 456 -10.10 6.46 -15.78
C LEU A 456 -9.57 5.18 -16.42
N GLY A 457 -8.68 4.46 -15.73
CA GLY A 457 -8.05 3.23 -16.20
C GLY A 457 -8.73 1.94 -15.72
N GLY A 458 -9.99 1.98 -15.30
CA GLY A 458 -10.75 0.83 -14.81
C GLY A 458 -10.98 -0.30 -15.83
N ALA A 459 -11.89 -1.21 -15.50
CA ALA A 459 -12.24 -2.33 -16.38
C ALA A 459 -12.73 -1.83 -17.75
N PHE A 460 -12.34 -2.52 -18.83
CA PHE A 460 -12.71 -2.21 -20.22
C PHE A 460 -12.17 -0.89 -20.79
N GLN A 461 -11.37 -0.14 -20.03
CA GLN A 461 -10.80 1.15 -20.45
C GLN A 461 -9.46 1.01 -21.20
N ASP A 462 -9.18 -0.15 -21.78
CA ASP A 462 -7.86 -0.47 -22.35
C ASP A 462 -7.39 0.44 -23.47
N ASN A 463 -8.34 1.03 -24.22
CA ASN A 463 -8.07 1.92 -25.35
C ASN A 463 -8.50 3.36 -25.05
N ARG A 464 -8.70 3.72 -23.78
CA ARG A 464 -9.23 5.04 -23.41
C ARG A 464 -8.23 6.14 -23.73
N VAL A 465 -8.74 7.26 -24.24
CA VAL A 465 -7.98 8.52 -24.34
C VAL A 465 -8.08 9.25 -23.00
N ILE A 466 -6.95 9.37 -22.31
CA ILE A 466 -6.83 9.98 -20.99
C ILE A 466 -5.79 11.10 -21.06
N PRO A 467 -6.19 12.37 -21.13
CA PRO A 467 -5.26 13.49 -21.13
C PRO A 467 -4.38 13.54 -19.88
N TYR A 468 -3.21 14.16 -20.01
CA TYR A 468 -2.46 14.62 -18.85
C TYR A 468 -3.24 15.72 -18.14
N GLU A 469 -3.20 15.70 -16.81
CA GLU A 469 -3.90 16.64 -15.94
C GLU A 469 -2.97 17.07 -14.81
N GLY A 470 -3.25 18.23 -14.20
CA GLY A 470 -2.43 18.79 -13.13
C GLY A 470 -1.14 19.42 -13.64
N VAL A 471 -0.03 19.20 -12.93
CA VAL A 471 1.24 19.90 -13.18
C VAL A 471 2.36 18.88 -13.45
N PRO A 472 3.28 19.16 -14.39
CA PRO A 472 4.50 18.38 -14.55
C PRO A 472 5.28 18.28 -13.24
N VAL A 473 5.68 17.07 -12.86
CA VAL A 473 6.38 16.82 -11.60
C VAL A 473 7.73 17.54 -11.54
N VAL A 474 8.36 17.80 -12.68
CA VAL A 474 9.61 18.59 -12.75
C VAL A 474 9.47 20.03 -12.29
N GLU A 475 8.25 20.57 -12.21
CA GLU A 475 8.00 21.90 -11.63
C GLU A 475 7.94 21.89 -10.10
N PHE A 476 7.92 20.71 -9.47
CA PHE A 476 7.83 20.58 -8.03
C PHE A 476 9.21 20.82 -7.39
N PRO A 477 9.28 21.28 -6.13
CA PRO A 477 10.52 21.24 -5.36
C PRO A 477 11.14 19.83 -5.35
N THR A 478 12.47 19.73 -5.29
CA THR A 478 13.18 18.44 -5.38
C THR A 478 12.68 17.40 -4.37
N TRP A 479 12.38 17.81 -3.13
CA TRP A 479 11.84 16.92 -2.10
C TRP A 479 10.47 16.34 -2.49
N ALA A 480 9.63 17.14 -3.15
CA ALA A 480 8.29 16.74 -3.59
C ALA A 480 8.38 15.81 -4.81
N GLN A 481 9.36 16.01 -5.69
CA GLN A 481 9.67 15.06 -6.76
C GLN A 481 10.06 13.68 -6.18
N SER A 482 10.94 13.66 -5.16
CA SER A 482 11.29 12.43 -4.45
C SER A 482 10.08 11.78 -3.78
N ALA A 483 9.15 12.58 -3.23
CA ALA A 483 7.90 12.06 -2.67
C ALA A 483 7.01 11.39 -3.75
N VAL A 484 6.88 11.99 -4.94
CA VAL A 484 6.17 11.37 -6.07
C VAL A 484 6.86 10.07 -6.50
N GLU A 485 8.20 10.05 -6.60
CA GLU A 485 8.95 8.82 -6.91
C GLU A 485 8.64 7.71 -5.88
N ASN A 486 8.62 8.05 -4.59
CA ASN A 486 8.29 7.10 -3.52
C ASN A 486 6.86 6.56 -3.64
N ILE A 487 5.87 7.38 -4.00
CA ILE A 487 4.49 6.93 -4.25
C ILE A 487 4.45 5.94 -5.43
N ILE A 488 5.20 6.21 -6.49
CA ILE A 488 5.31 5.29 -7.64
C ILE A 488 5.94 3.96 -7.19
N ARG A 489 7.02 4.01 -6.39
CA ARG A 489 7.67 2.80 -5.85
C ARG A 489 6.73 1.99 -4.96
N ILE A 490 5.97 2.63 -4.07
CA ILE A 490 4.97 1.95 -3.22
C ILE A 490 3.89 1.28 -4.08
N SER A 491 3.49 1.91 -5.19
CA SER A 491 2.51 1.33 -6.11
C SER A 491 3.07 0.12 -6.85
N LEU A 492 4.35 0.18 -7.25
CA LEU A 492 5.03 -0.85 -8.04
C LEU A 492 5.76 -1.90 -7.21
N ASP A 493 5.80 -1.78 -5.89
CA ASP A 493 6.48 -2.73 -4.99
C ASP A 493 5.88 -4.15 -5.06
N ILE A 494 4.78 -4.34 -5.80
CA ILE A 494 4.25 -5.63 -6.21
C ILE A 494 5.21 -6.44 -7.09
N LEU A 495 6.13 -5.77 -7.78
CA LEU A 495 7.15 -6.38 -8.62
C LEU A 495 8.33 -6.90 -7.79
N PRO A 496 8.96 -8.03 -8.18
CA PRO A 496 10.25 -8.44 -7.63
C PRO A 496 11.29 -7.31 -7.71
N GLU A 497 12.16 -7.18 -6.71
CA GLU A 497 13.05 -6.02 -6.49
C GLU A 497 13.81 -5.57 -7.75
N LYS A 498 14.46 -6.51 -8.45
CA LYS A 498 15.21 -6.19 -9.68
C LYS A 498 14.31 -5.77 -10.85
N SER A 499 13.11 -6.33 -10.94
CA SER A 499 12.10 -5.93 -11.93
C SER A 499 11.51 -4.56 -11.60
N LEU A 500 11.28 -4.26 -10.31
CA LEU A 500 10.89 -2.93 -9.83
C LEU A 500 11.94 -1.89 -10.22
N ASP A 501 13.21 -2.14 -9.95
CA ASP A 501 14.28 -1.20 -10.29
C ASP A 501 14.38 -0.93 -11.79
N GLN A 502 14.19 -1.97 -12.61
CA GLN A 502 14.15 -1.80 -14.06
C GLN A 502 12.95 -0.96 -14.51
N ARG A 503 11.78 -1.20 -13.91
CA ARG A 503 10.57 -0.42 -14.19
C ARG A 503 10.71 1.04 -13.75
N MET A 504 11.32 1.29 -12.60
CA MET A 504 11.62 2.64 -12.13
C MET A 504 12.61 3.35 -13.04
N ARG A 505 13.66 2.68 -13.54
CA ARG A 505 14.58 3.26 -14.54
C ARG A 505 13.87 3.69 -15.81
N GLU A 506 12.93 2.88 -16.32
CA GLU A 506 12.13 3.23 -17.49
C GLU A 506 11.24 4.46 -17.21
N ILE A 507 10.59 4.51 -16.05
CA ILE A 507 9.75 5.65 -15.64
C ILE A 507 10.58 6.94 -15.51
N LEU A 508 11.76 6.87 -14.89
CA LEU A 508 12.63 8.03 -14.67
C LEU A 508 13.20 8.60 -15.98
N GLN A 509 13.34 7.80 -17.04
CA GLN A 509 13.72 8.31 -18.38
C GLN A 509 12.66 9.26 -18.97
N HIS A 510 11.42 9.16 -18.50
CA HIS A 510 10.29 9.99 -18.92
C HIS A 510 9.84 10.97 -17.85
N TRP A 511 10.66 11.23 -16.83
CA TRP A 511 10.30 12.07 -15.67
C TRP A 511 9.85 13.49 -16.06
N SER A 512 10.46 14.08 -17.09
CA SER A 512 10.07 15.39 -17.63
C SER A 512 8.67 15.42 -18.27
N LYS A 513 8.08 14.25 -18.51
CA LYS A 513 6.72 14.07 -19.04
C LYS A 513 5.80 13.39 -18.03
N THR A 514 6.16 13.36 -16.74
CA THR A 514 5.32 12.83 -15.67
C THR A 514 4.51 13.96 -15.07
N PHE A 515 3.19 13.78 -14.98
CA PHE A 515 2.25 14.73 -14.41
C PHE A 515 1.64 14.18 -13.12
N PHE A 516 1.35 15.08 -12.18
CA PHE A 516 0.61 14.77 -10.96
C PHE A 516 -0.65 15.65 -10.88
N SER A 517 -1.79 15.02 -10.59
CA SER A 517 -3.09 15.68 -10.46
C SER A 517 -3.81 15.22 -9.19
N TRP A 518 -4.62 16.12 -8.64
CA TRP A 518 -5.40 15.92 -7.42
C TRP A 518 -6.87 16.31 -7.64
N ILE A 519 -7.79 15.63 -6.97
CA ILE A 519 -9.20 16.00 -6.89
C ILE A 519 -9.67 15.88 -5.44
N GLY A 520 -10.43 16.88 -4.98
CA GLY A 520 -11.03 16.87 -3.65
C GLY A 520 -10.27 17.69 -2.62
N SER A 521 -10.79 17.64 -1.40
CA SER A 521 -10.17 18.27 -0.23
C SER A 521 -9.01 17.41 0.29
N PHE A 522 -8.26 17.92 1.27
CA PHE A 522 -6.99 17.32 1.71
C PHE A 522 -6.69 17.55 3.20
N SER A 523 -7.72 17.64 4.04
CA SER A 523 -7.58 17.47 5.49
C SER A 523 -7.42 15.98 5.86
N ASP A 524 -7.07 15.70 7.12
CA ASP A 524 -6.77 14.33 7.59
C ASP A 524 -7.95 13.34 7.55
N VAL A 525 -9.16 13.85 7.29
CA VAL A 525 -10.39 13.05 7.23
C VAL A 525 -11.03 13.04 5.86
N ASP A 526 -10.50 13.82 4.92
CA ASP A 526 -11.12 13.99 3.61
C ASP A 526 -10.87 12.77 2.72
N ALA A 527 -11.88 12.43 1.94
CA ALA A 527 -11.70 11.60 0.77
C ALA A 527 -11.07 12.41 -0.36
N PHE A 528 -10.28 11.75 -1.19
CA PHE A 528 -9.54 12.38 -2.28
C PHE A 528 -9.23 11.39 -3.41
N TYR A 529 -8.82 11.94 -4.54
CA TYR A 529 -8.27 11.21 -5.67
C TYR A 529 -6.95 11.85 -6.09
N TYR A 530 -5.98 11.03 -6.51
CA TYR A 530 -4.83 11.52 -7.25
C TYR A 530 -4.47 10.61 -8.41
N LYS A 531 -3.81 11.20 -9.43
CA LYS A 531 -3.26 10.46 -10.57
C LYS A 531 -1.86 10.93 -10.91
N ILE A 532 -0.97 9.95 -11.08
CA ILE A 532 0.38 10.11 -11.64
C ILE A 532 0.35 9.52 -13.05
N HIS A 533 0.67 10.32 -14.07
CA HIS A 533 0.58 9.87 -15.46
C HIS A 533 1.79 10.34 -16.28
N SER A 534 2.45 9.40 -16.95
CA SER A 534 3.53 9.64 -17.91
C SER A 534 3.30 8.78 -19.18
N PRO A 535 4.14 8.89 -20.22
CA PRO A 535 4.04 8.02 -21.39
C PRO A 535 4.14 6.52 -21.07
N VAL A 536 4.76 6.14 -19.96
CA VAL A 536 5.06 4.73 -19.64
C VAL A 536 4.38 4.20 -18.39
N ILE A 537 3.78 5.04 -17.54
CA ILE A 537 3.06 4.62 -16.32
C ILE A 537 1.83 5.50 -16.08
N MET A 538 0.73 4.90 -15.65
CA MET A 538 -0.39 5.62 -15.05
C MET A 538 -0.76 4.93 -13.73
N ILE A 539 -0.78 5.71 -12.65
CA ILE A 539 -1.20 5.27 -11.31
C ILE A 539 -2.36 6.15 -10.87
N GLU A 540 -3.43 5.52 -10.38
CA GLU A 540 -4.56 6.21 -9.77
C GLU A 540 -4.77 5.70 -8.34
N PHE A 541 -5.22 6.59 -7.48
CA PHE A 541 -5.71 6.32 -6.13
C PHE A 541 -7.01 7.07 -5.95
N ASP A 542 -8.05 6.40 -5.45
CA ASP A 542 -9.38 7.00 -5.27
C ASP A 542 -10.07 6.46 -4.03
N HIS A 543 -10.67 7.37 -3.27
CA HIS A 543 -11.65 7.04 -2.25
C HIS A 543 -13.04 6.90 -2.88
N HIS A 544 -13.75 5.82 -2.59
CA HIS A 544 -15.01 5.44 -3.24
C HIS A 544 -16.21 5.54 -2.31
N THR A 545 -17.39 5.78 -2.90
CA THR A 545 -18.68 5.56 -2.21
C THR A 545 -18.92 4.07 -1.99
N GLY A 546 -19.61 3.71 -0.91
CA GLY A 546 -19.84 2.31 -0.54
C GLY A 546 -20.68 1.55 -1.57
N LEU A 547 -20.18 0.38 -1.98
CA LEU A 547 -20.90 -0.57 -2.82
C LEU A 547 -21.74 -1.51 -1.94
N PHE A 548 -21.09 -2.11 -0.93
CA PHE A 548 -21.73 -2.98 0.05
C PHE A 548 -22.05 -2.25 1.36
N LEU A 549 -21.28 -1.22 1.70
CA LEU A 549 -21.59 -0.29 2.79
C LEU A 549 -22.58 0.78 2.32
N THR A 550 -23.20 1.49 3.26
CA THR A 550 -24.32 2.42 2.98
C THR A 550 -23.89 3.87 2.75
N ASN A 551 -22.60 4.20 2.88
CA ASN A 551 -22.11 5.56 2.64
C ASN A 551 -22.35 5.97 1.18
N LYS A 552 -22.98 7.14 1.02
CA LYS A 552 -23.25 7.74 -0.29
C LYS A 552 -22.12 8.62 -0.77
N GLU A 553 -21.33 9.14 0.16
CA GLU A 553 -20.15 9.94 -0.12
C GLU A 553 -18.91 9.05 -0.10
N ALA A 554 -17.90 9.45 -0.85
CA ALA A 554 -16.59 8.82 -0.81
C ALA A 554 -15.96 9.03 0.57
N LEU A 555 -15.47 7.97 1.19
CA LEU A 555 -14.92 8.00 2.55
C LEU A 555 -13.61 7.21 2.64
N PRO A 556 -12.73 7.55 3.58
CA PRO A 556 -11.37 7.03 3.65
C PRO A 556 -11.30 5.61 4.26
N PHE A 557 -12.22 4.75 3.86
CA PHE A 557 -12.27 3.32 4.15
C PHE A 557 -12.74 2.47 2.98
N HIS A 558 -13.07 3.07 1.83
CA HIS A 558 -13.27 2.36 0.57
C HIS A 558 -12.24 2.90 -0.43
N ILE A 559 -11.15 2.16 -0.64
CA ILE A 559 -9.99 2.63 -1.41
C ILE A 559 -9.83 1.75 -2.63
N HIS A 560 -9.65 2.36 -3.80
CA HIS A 560 -9.21 1.70 -5.03
C HIS A 560 -7.88 2.29 -5.49
N THR A 561 -7.01 1.43 -5.98
CA THR A 561 -5.73 1.78 -6.59
C THR A 561 -5.56 1.05 -7.92
N LEU A 562 -4.89 1.68 -8.86
CA LEU A 562 -4.83 1.20 -10.23
C LEU A 562 -3.48 1.50 -10.86
N ILE A 563 -2.96 0.55 -11.65
CA ILE A 563 -1.70 0.67 -12.37
C ILE A 563 -1.92 0.26 -13.83
N ARG A 564 -1.56 1.14 -14.75
CA ARG A 564 -1.56 0.87 -16.20
C ARG A 564 -0.19 1.17 -16.79
N THR A 565 0.11 0.52 -17.90
CA THR A 565 1.22 0.83 -18.78
C THR A 565 0.66 1.40 -20.10
N PRO A 566 0.57 2.74 -20.22
CA PRO A 566 0.03 3.40 -21.41
C PRO A 566 0.81 3.06 -22.69
N ASN A 567 0.29 3.52 -23.83
CA ASN A 567 0.92 3.37 -25.15
C ASN A 567 1.18 1.90 -25.55
N GLY A 568 0.25 1.02 -25.20
CA GLY A 568 0.13 -0.30 -25.81
C GLY A 568 0.91 -1.43 -25.14
N ASN A 569 1.49 -1.22 -23.95
CA ASN A 569 2.25 -2.28 -23.28
C ASN A 569 1.61 -2.87 -22.02
N ASP A 570 0.38 -2.48 -21.65
CA ASP A 570 -0.45 -3.34 -20.80
C ASP A 570 -0.54 -4.75 -21.42
N TYR A 571 -0.61 -5.77 -20.55
CA TYR A 571 -0.53 -7.19 -20.90
C TYR A 571 0.76 -7.59 -21.64
N GLY A 572 1.79 -6.74 -21.65
CA GLY A 572 3.03 -6.97 -22.39
C GLY A 572 2.86 -7.01 -23.91
N LYS A 573 1.77 -6.45 -24.45
CA LYS A 573 1.42 -6.57 -25.88
C LYS A 573 2.48 -5.98 -26.81
N GLU A 574 3.17 -4.92 -26.40
CA GLU A 574 4.26 -4.34 -27.20
C GLU A 574 5.50 -5.25 -27.23
N TYR A 575 5.84 -5.89 -26.10
CA TYR A 575 6.91 -6.90 -26.08
C TYR A 575 6.56 -8.14 -26.92
N ILE A 576 5.30 -8.60 -26.87
CA ILE A 576 4.80 -9.71 -27.69
C ILE A 576 4.87 -9.36 -29.17
N ARG A 577 4.47 -8.13 -29.55
CA ARG A 577 4.58 -7.65 -30.94
C ARG A 577 6.03 -7.70 -31.44
N GLN A 578 6.96 -7.14 -30.67
CA GLN A 578 8.39 -7.16 -31.03
C GLN A 578 8.95 -8.59 -31.10
N TYR A 579 8.53 -9.48 -30.19
CA TYR A 579 8.92 -10.90 -30.23
C TYR A 579 8.47 -11.58 -31.52
N ASN A 580 7.21 -11.39 -31.91
CA ASN A 580 6.65 -11.96 -33.14
C ASN A 580 7.34 -11.42 -34.40
N GLU A 581 7.68 -10.12 -34.44
CA GLU A 581 8.46 -9.53 -35.54
C GLU A 581 9.87 -10.10 -35.64
N GLN A 582 10.54 -10.29 -34.51
CA GLN A 582 11.86 -10.92 -34.46
C GLN A 582 11.79 -12.40 -34.87
N ALA A 583 10.74 -13.13 -34.48
CA ALA A 583 10.53 -14.51 -34.86
C ALA A 583 10.24 -14.66 -36.36
N ALA A 584 9.39 -13.81 -36.93
CA ALA A 584 9.09 -13.76 -38.36
C ALA A 584 10.31 -13.40 -39.21
N SER A 585 11.24 -12.60 -38.67
CA SER A 585 12.49 -12.25 -39.37
C SER A 585 13.54 -13.38 -39.36
N ARG A 586 13.36 -14.41 -38.52
CA ARG A 586 14.24 -15.58 -38.41
C ARG A 586 13.72 -16.81 -39.18
N ALA A 587 12.43 -16.82 -39.50
CA ALA A 587 11.76 -17.84 -40.30
C ALA A 587 11.91 -17.53 -41.79
#